data_AF-A0A241V6G4-F1
#
_entry.id   AF-A0A241V6G4-F1
#
_cell.length_a   1.000
_cell.length_b   1.000
_cell.length_c   1.000
_cell.angle_alpha   90.00
_cell.angle_beta   90.00
_cell.angle_gamma   90.00
#
_symmetry.space_group_name_H-M   'P 1'
#
loop_
_entity.id
_entity.type
_entity.pdbx_description
1 polymer ?
#
loop_
_entity_poly.entity_id
_entity_poly.type
_entity_poly.pdbx_seq_one_letter_code
_entity_poly.pdbx_strand_id
1 'polypeptide(L)'
;MVIVITSQNRRHITPHAGKCRKFWKYELKDGKVMDKQLIEVEKEASFSQSGEVLEKLLPMDMFITTGMGDRLREKLKNIGVHVIVTDEIDPDNFINSLL
;
A
#
# COMPACT_ATOMS: atom_id res chain seq x y z
N MET A 1 6.09 -1.50 -12.63
CA MET A 1 4.90 -1.12 -11.85
C MET A 1 5.20 -1.33 -10.39
N VAL A 2 4.89 -0.35 -9.55
CA VAL A 2 5.15 -0.37 -8.10
C VAL A 2 3.83 -0.38 -7.34
N ILE A 3 3.61 -1.43 -6.57
CA ILE A 3 2.37 -1.66 -5.81
C ILE A 3 2.69 -1.62 -4.33
N VAL A 4 1.94 -0.84 -3.57
CA VAL A 4 2.04 -0.78 -2.11
C VAL A 4 0.77 -1.35 -1.50
N ILE A 5 0.93 -2.26 -0.54
CA ILE A 5 -0.15 -2.95 0.14
C ILE A 5 -0.05 -2.70 1.64
N THR A 6 -1.14 -2.25 2.28
CA THR A 6 -1.21 -2.11 3.74
C THR A 6 -1.08 -3.47 4.43
N SER A 7 -0.16 -3.62 5.38
CA SER A 7 0.00 -4.87 6.14
C SER A 7 0.47 -4.65 7.58
N GLN A 8 -0.43 -4.15 8.42
CA GLN A 8 -0.12 -3.81 9.82
C GLN A 8 0.47 -5.00 10.61
N ASN A 9 0.05 -6.22 10.28
CA ASN A 9 0.47 -7.48 10.88
C ASN A 9 1.57 -8.23 10.08
N ARG A 10 2.09 -7.63 9.00
CA ARG A 10 3.10 -8.21 8.09
C ARG A 10 2.65 -9.46 7.32
N ARG A 11 1.37 -9.85 7.38
CA ARG A 11 0.86 -11.08 6.76
C ARG A 11 -0.28 -10.81 5.78
N HIS A 12 -1.25 -10.02 6.21
CA HIS A 12 -2.48 -9.81 5.47
C HIS A 12 -2.58 -8.38 4.94
N ILE A 13 -3.46 -8.18 3.96
CA ILE A 13 -3.95 -6.86 3.56
C ILE A 13 -4.87 -6.34 4.67
N THR A 14 -4.44 -5.32 5.40
CA THR A 14 -5.15 -4.83 6.60
C THR A 14 -5.93 -3.54 6.33
N PRO A 15 -7.06 -3.30 7.03
CA PRO A 15 -7.80 -2.05 6.88
C PRO A 15 -7.09 -0.91 7.61
N HIS A 16 -7.75 0.24 7.68
CA HIS A 16 -7.28 1.44 8.35
C HIS A 16 -5.96 1.98 7.80
N ALA A 17 -5.86 2.08 6.47
CA ALA A 17 -4.70 2.62 5.74
C ALA A 17 -4.11 3.91 6.36
N GLY A 18 -4.97 4.80 6.88
CA GLY A 18 -4.55 6.03 7.55
C GLY A 18 -3.62 5.82 8.77
N LYS A 19 -3.84 4.77 9.56
CA LYS A 19 -3.06 4.46 10.78
C LYS A 19 -2.01 3.38 10.54
N CYS A 20 -1.97 2.82 9.33
CA CYS A 20 -1.07 1.73 9.00
C CYS A 20 0.39 2.20 9.07
N ARG A 21 1.24 1.35 9.64
CA ARG A 21 2.67 1.61 9.85
C ARG A 21 3.58 0.66 9.07
N LYS A 22 3.01 -0.37 8.48
CA LYS A 22 3.75 -1.45 7.82
C LYS A 22 3.10 -1.75 6.48
N PHE A 23 3.91 -1.81 5.44
CA PHE A 23 3.43 -1.95 4.07
C PHE A 23 4.33 -2.92 3.32
N TRP A 24 3.74 -3.76 2.49
CA TRP A 24 4.49 -4.49 1.47
C TRP A 24 4.59 -3.63 0.23
N LYS A 25 5.80 -3.43 -0.29
CA LYS A 25 6.06 -2.76 -1.56
C LYS A 25 6.57 -3.81 -2.55
N TYR A 26 5.82 -3.99 -3.63
CA TYR A 26 6.14 -4.91 -4.72
C TYR A 26 6.59 -4.13 -5.94
N GLU A 27 7.62 -4.62 -6.59
CA GLU A 27 8.02 -4.15 -7.92
C GLU A 27 7.74 -5.24 -8.94
N LEU A 28 6.90 -4.93 -9.91
CA LEU A 28 6.50 -5.82 -11.00
C LEU A 28 7.08 -5.33 -12.32
N LYS A 29 7.60 -6.25 -13.12
CA LYS A 29 8.10 -6.00 -14.48
C LYS A 29 7.81 -7.21 -15.37
N ASP A 30 7.27 -6.97 -16.56
CA ASP A 30 7.03 -8.00 -17.59
C ASP A 30 6.30 -9.26 -17.05
N GLY A 31 5.23 -9.06 -16.27
CA GLY A 31 4.42 -10.14 -15.69
C GLY A 31 5.12 -10.92 -14.57
N LYS A 32 6.15 -10.35 -13.93
CA LYS A 32 6.89 -10.99 -12.83
C LYS A 32 7.11 -10.05 -11.66
N VAL A 33 7.15 -10.63 -10.47
CA VAL A 33 7.61 -9.93 -9.25
C VAL A 33 9.13 -9.89 -9.27
N MET A 34 9.67 -8.68 -9.30
CA MET A 34 11.11 -8.41 -9.28
C MET A 34 11.63 -8.18 -7.86
N ASP A 35 10.82 -7.55 -7.01
CA ASP A 35 11.16 -7.31 -5.60
C ASP A 35 9.91 -7.28 -4.70
N LYS A 36 10.14 -7.56 -3.42
CA LYS A 36 9.15 -7.46 -2.33
C LYS A 36 9.84 -6.97 -1.06
N GLN A 37 9.54 -5.73 -0.66
CA GLN A 37 10.12 -5.09 0.51
C GLN A 37 9.07 -4.79 1.57
N LEU A 38 9.39 -5.03 2.85
CA LEU A 38 8.61 -4.51 3.96
C LEU A 38 9.07 -3.08 4.28
N ILE A 39 8.15 -2.12 4.19
CA ILE A 39 8.37 -0.74 4.62
C ILE A 39 7.70 -0.56 5.97
N GLU A 40 8.48 -0.14 6.98
CA GLU A 40 7.98 0.17 8.31
C GLU A 40 8.26 1.63 8.68
N VAL A 41 7.30 2.25 9.36
CA VAL A 41 7.40 3.62 9.86
C VAL A 41 6.98 3.72 11.33
N GLU A 42 7.48 4.77 11.97
CA GLU A 42 6.97 5.15 13.29
C GLU A 42 5.52 5.65 13.22
N LYS A 43 4.84 5.61 14.37
CA LYS A 43 3.41 5.95 14.44
C LYS A 43 3.17 7.38 13.96
N GLU A 44 4.06 8.27 14.34
CA GLU A 44 4.06 9.70 14.09
C GLU A 44 4.16 10.01 12.59
N ALA A 45 4.81 9.13 11.82
CA ALA A 45 4.95 9.26 10.37
C ALA A 45 3.73 8.74 9.59
N SER A 46 2.79 8.02 10.22
CA SER A 46 1.62 7.46 9.52
C SER A 46 0.75 8.53 8.83
N PHE A 47 -0.04 8.12 7.84
CA PHE A 47 -0.89 9.03 7.04
C PHE A 47 -1.83 9.91 7.88
N SER A 48 -2.35 9.36 8.98
CA SER A 48 -3.26 10.06 9.90
C SER A 48 -2.56 10.96 10.91
N GLN A 49 -1.22 10.91 10.97
CA GLN A 49 -0.38 11.74 11.83
C GLN A 49 0.34 12.78 10.96
N SER A 50 1.68 12.75 10.83
CA SER A 50 2.40 13.72 9.98
C SER A 50 2.25 13.45 8.49
N GLY A 51 2.02 12.19 8.10
CA GLY A 51 1.90 11.79 6.71
C GLY A 51 3.24 11.66 5.96
N GLU A 52 4.38 11.78 6.64
CA GLU A 52 5.73 11.54 6.11
C GLU A 52 5.90 10.14 5.50
N VAL A 53 5.08 9.17 5.91
CA VAL A 53 5.05 7.83 5.30
C VAL A 53 4.88 7.89 3.78
N LEU A 54 4.21 8.93 3.25
CA LEU A 54 4.02 9.08 1.80
C LEU A 54 5.36 9.11 1.05
N GLU A 55 6.33 9.87 1.54
CA GLU A 55 7.64 10.00 0.89
C GLU A 55 8.42 8.68 0.90
N LYS A 56 8.26 7.87 1.96
CA LYS A 56 8.88 6.54 2.08
C LYS A 56 8.23 5.49 1.18
N LEU A 57 6.95 5.67 0.83
CA LEU A 57 6.22 4.73 -0.02
C LEU A 57 6.44 5.03 -1.51
N LEU A 58 6.67 6.30 -1.87
CA LEU A 58 6.95 6.68 -3.25
C LEU A 58 8.27 6.08 -3.76
N PRO A 59 8.40 5.79 -5.07
CA PRO A 59 7.33 5.84 -6.08
C PRO A 59 6.28 4.75 -5.85
N MET A 60 5.05 5.00 -6.31
CA MET A 60 3.91 4.10 -6.17
C MET A 60 2.93 4.33 -7.31
N ASP A 61 2.61 3.28 -8.07
CA ASP A 61 1.59 3.33 -9.12
C ASP A 61 0.22 2.93 -8.54
N MET A 62 0.22 2.00 -7.59
CA MET A 62 -1.00 1.42 -7.02
C MET A 62 -0.92 1.28 -5.50
N PHE A 63 -2.03 1.54 -4.80
CA PHE A 63 -2.17 1.36 -3.35
C PHE A 63 -3.35 0.44 -3.04
N ILE A 64 -3.09 -0.65 -2.31
CA ILE A 64 -4.05 -1.71 -2.00
C ILE A 64 -4.31 -1.77 -0.49
N THR A 65 -5.59 -1.86 -0.13
CA THR A 65 -6.00 -2.02 1.26
C THR A 65 -7.37 -2.69 1.35
N THR A 66 -7.68 -3.28 2.50
CA THR A 66 -9.04 -3.76 2.79
C THR A 66 -9.94 -2.67 3.38
N GLY A 67 -9.41 -1.47 3.66
CA GLY A 67 -10.24 -0.37 4.13
C GLY A 67 -9.50 0.96 4.31
N MET A 68 -10.11 2.04 3.83
CA MET A 68 -9.54 3.39 3.84
C MET A 68 -10.63 4.46 3.84
N GLY A 69 -10.36 5.61 4.46
CA GLY A 69 -11.25 6.79 4.42
C GLY A 69 -11.04 7.67 3.19
N ASP A 70 -12.08 8.39 2.78
CA ASP A 70 -12.13 9.13 1.51
C ASP A 70 -11.02 10.18 1.36
N ARG A 71 -10.68 10.92 2.42
CA ARG A 71 -9.62 11.93 2.38
C ARG A 71 -8.26 11.35 1.94
N LEU A 72 -7.90 10.15 2.40
CA LEU A 72 -6.65 9.51 1.99
C LEU A 72 -6.76 9.02 0.54
N ARG A 73 -7.93 8.49 0.15
CA ARG A 73 -8.21 8.06 -1.23
C ARG A 73 -8.00 9.20 -2.21
N GLU A 74 -8.59 10.36 -1.94
CA GLU A 74 -8.48 11.55 -2.77
C GLU A 74 -7.05 12.06 -2.81
N LYS A 75 -6.36 12.13 -1.66
CA LYS A 75 -4.95 12.53 -1.59
C LYS A 75 -4.06 11.67 -2.51
N LEU A 76 -4.24 10.36 -2.50
CA LEU A 76 -3.46 9.44 -3.34
C LEU A 76 -3.85 9.55 -4.82
N LYS A 77 -5.15 9.65 -5.14
CA LYS A 77 -5.61 9.87 -6.52
C LYS A 77 -5.07 11.17 -7.12
N ASN A 78 -5.01 12.24 -6.33
CA ASN A 78 -4.53 13.55 -6.78
C ASN A 78 -3.04 13.55 -7.16
N ILE A 79 -2.27 12.59 -6.69
CA ILE A 79 -0.86 12.39 -7.08
C ILE A 79 -0.68 11.26 -8.11
N GLY A 80 -1.78 10.81 -8.73
CA GLY A 80 -1.75 9.81 -9.80
C GLY A 80 -1.74 8.35 -9.35
N VAL A 81 -1.90 8.06 -8.05
CA VAL A 81 -1.90 6.68 -7.54
C VAL A 81 -3.27 6.04 -7.76
N HIS A 82 -3.28 4.86 -8.36
CA HIS A 82 -4.48 4.04 -8.46
C HIS A 82 -4.79 3.35 -7.12
N VAL A 83 -5.93 3.65 -6.52
CA VAL A 83 -6.28 3.09 -5.20
C VAL A 83 -7.37 2.03 -5.31
N ILE A 84 -7.08 0.84 -4.79
CA ILE A 84 -8.00 -0.31 -4.76
C ILE A 84 -8.33 -0.64 -3.31
N VAL A 85 -9.63 -0.72 -3.03
CA VAL A 85 -10.15 -1.33 -1.81
C VAL A 85 -10.64 -2.73 -2.20
N THR A 86 -10.11 -3.76 -1.57
CA THR A 86 -10.35 -5.18 -1.93
C THR A 86 -10.81 -5.98 -0.73
N ASP A 87 -11.52 -7.09 -0.97
CA ASP A 87 -11.85 -8.09 0.06
C ASP A 87 -10.79 -9.21 0.12
N GLU A 88 -9.82 -9.23 -0.80
CA GLU A 88 -8.65 -10.12 -0.71
C GLU A 88 -7.78 -9.75 0.49
N ILE A 89 -7.37 -10.76 1.26
CA ILE A 89 -6.60 -10.60 2.49
C ILE A 89 -5.15 -11.07 2.34
N ASP A 90 -4.83 -11.89 1.34
CA ASP A 90 -3.48 -12.35 1.08
C ASP A 90 -2.80 -11.45 0.03
N PRO A 91 -1.69 -10.77 0.39
CA PRO A 91 -1.03 -9.85 -0.51
C PRO A 91 -0.39 -10.56 -1.72
N ASP A 92 0.09 -11.79 -1.58
CA ASP A 92 0.72 -12.52 -2.67
C ASP A 92 -0.34 -13.06 -3.65
N ASN A 93 -1.50 -13.50 -3.16
CA ASN A 93 -2.63 -13.84 -4.02
C ASN A 93 -3.11 -12.63 -4.84
N PHE A 94 -3.24 -11.46 -4.20
CA PHE A 94 -3.60 -10.24 -4.90
C PHE A 94 -2.61 -9.94 -6.03
N ILE A 95 -1.31 -10.00 -5.74
CA ILE A 95 -0.26 -9.75 -6.74
C ILE A 95 -0.30 -10.77 -7.87
N ASN A 96 -0.45 -12.07 -7.56
CA ASN A 96 -0.54 -13.13 -8.57
C ASN A 96 -1.74 -12.95 -9.50
N SER A 97 -2.84 -12.34 -9.04
CA SER A 97 -4.00 -12.05 -9.89
C SER A 97 -3.77 -10.96 -10.95
N LEU A 98 -2.66 -10.22 -10.86
CA LEU A 98 -2.27 -9.15 -11.77
C LEU A 98 -1.20 -9.54 -12.79
N LEU A 99 -0.62 -10.74 -12.66
CA LEU A 99 0.41 -11.27 -13.57
C LEU A 99 -0.21 -11.97 -14.77
#